data_AF-A0A1Y5HSU9-F1
#
_entry.id   AF-A0A1Y5HSU9-F1
#
_cell.length_a   1.000
_cell.length_b   1.000
_cell.length_c   1.000
_cell.angle_alpha   90.00
_cell.angle_beta   90.00
_cell.angle_gamma   90.00
#
_symmetry.space_group_name_H-M   'P 1'
#
loop_
_entity.id
_entity.type
_entity.pdbx_description
1 polymer ?
#
loop_
_entity_poly.entity_id
_entity_poly.type
_entity_poly.pdbx_seq_one_letter_code
_entity_poly.pdbx_strand_id
1 'polypeptide(L)'
;MLKPTLKHNALYAIAIASSLVLSGCSNLLSGLQPKIESSIDPATEQPNIATQYQPPVTQVQSRQPQLETSTTAQPRDGLGQTHNSALNLAIAQALRQNHGIKEQWALHQQALQQYTINNAELRFNLNLEAASSYGSSSQSSRASSDYDLKLKANLPVSLWGELDQLAQASSYQLAISTAALKRSRQQLVADITSAWYQLMFAEKVFELTAQQQHNTQLQLDAIESSYQQGLSQSLDVYLARGNIDTASTRTLEKQQSLYQASRELELLLAKYPRGRLLVAQQFPSLVDNYSLGVPADLLQRRPDLNSHWLGVLVEDAKVAASYAQQFPQFSLTGNLSLSSARLSDLFKQNIAWSLLGSLSQSLFDNGKAEALHLQSKAKLIEKEQQYLRALQAAFAEVETLLESKNSLKLQWQLNQKVLDNAQLSYERVQMQYQNGIANYQQVLNLQQKLFDNQLASLQLKQQRVDNQIELILAIGGSELAVAENSSGTDTE
;
A
#
# COMPACT_ATOMS: atom_id res chain seq x y z
N MET A 1 -2.61 -11.55 72.16
CA MET A 1 -3.70 -10.55 72.32
C MET A 1 -3.65 -9.64 71.09
N LEU A 2 -4.70 -9.34 70.32
CA LEU A 2 -6.10 -9.84 70.22
C LEU A 2 -6.33 -10.23 68.73
N LYS A 3 -7.04 -11.34 68.43
CA LYS A 3 -8.43 -11.35 67.91
C LYS A 3 -8.86 -10.17 67.02
N PRO A 4 -9.23 -10.40 65.74
CA PRO A 4 -10.14 -9.53 65.00
C PRO A 4 -11.61 -9.88 65.31
N THR A 5 -12.49 -8.87 65.40
CA THR A 5 -13.95 -9.05 65.59
C THR A 5 -14.76 -7.88 65.05
N LEU A 6 -15.70 -8.14 64.13
CA LEU A 6 -16.97 -7.46 63.77
C LEU A 6 -17.39 -8.08 62.40
N LYS A 7 -18.58 -8.64 62.12
CA LYS A 7 -20.01 -8.36 62.45
C LYS A 7 -20.51 -7.03 61.85
N HIS A 8 -21.68 -6.95 61.19
CA HIS A 8 -22.77 -7.94 60.99
C HIS A 8 -23.52 -7.78 59.65
N ASN A 9 -24.14 -8.89 59.23
CA ASN A 9 -25.37 -9.09 58.45
C ASN A 9 -26.05 -7.92 57.70
N ALA A 10 -26.43 -8.19 56.44
CA ALA A 10 -27.73 -7.82 55.87
C ALA A 10 -28.34 -9.07 55.19
N LEU A 11 -29.67 -9.16 55.08
CA LEU A 11 -30.38 -10.39 54.68
C LEU A 11 -31.69 -10.09 53.93
N TYR A 12 -32.12 -11.07 53.11
CA TYR A 12 -33.42 -11.19 52.42
C TYR A 12 -33.83 -10.14 51.37
N ALA A 13 -34.02 -10.62 50.14
CA ALA A 13 -35.32 -10.53 49.47
C ALA A 13 -35.54 -11.81 48.62
N ILE A 14 -36.75 -12.36 48.63
CA ILE A 14 -37.17 -13.51 47.81
C ILE A 14 -38.44 -13.10 47.06
N ALA A 15 -38.53 -13.44 45.77
CA ALA A 15 -39.78 -13.38 45.02
C ALA A 15 -39.85 -14.57 44.05
N ILE A 16 -40.89 -15.40 44.20
CA ILE A 16 -41.22 -16.54 43.32
C ILE A 16 -42.69 -16.39 42.92
N ALA A 17 -42.98 -16.27 41.62
CA ALA A 17 -44.27 -16.53 40.99
C ALA A 17 -44.13 -16.37 39.45
N SER A 18 -44.90 -17.04 38.57
CA SER A 18 -45.67 -18.29 38.67
C SER A 18 -46.00 -18.78 37.24
N SER A 19 -46.46 -20.02 37.09
CA SER A 19 -46.66 -20.71 35.80
C SER A 19 -48.15 -20.95 35.43
N LEU A 20 -48.41 -21.72 34.35
CA LEU A 20 -49.73 -22.28 33.91
C LEU A 20 -50.65 -21.27 33.17
N VAL A 21 -51.69 -21.60 32.37
CA VAL A 21 -52.44 -22.83 31.93
C VAL A 21 -53.22 -22.46 30.63
N LEU A 22 -53.69 -23.29 29.67
CA LEU A 22 -53.41 -24.65 29.17
C LEU A 22 -54.29 -24.94 27.89
N SER A 23 -53.89 -25.90 27.03
CA SER A 23 -54.74 -26.64 26.04
C SER A 23 -55.28 -25.91 24.78
N GLY A 24 -55.57 -26.60 23.66
CA GLY A 24 -55.26 -28.00 23.29
C GLY A 24 -56.10 -28.59 22.12
N CYS A 25 -55.65 -29.75 21.60
CA CYS A 25 -56.40 -30.79 20.84
C CYS A 25 -57.10 -30.41 19.50
N SER A 26 -56.65 -30.94 18.35
CA SER A 26 -57.20 -32.15 17.65
C SER A 26 -58.47 -31.87 16.80
N ASN A 27 -58.75 -32.47 15.63
CA ASN A 27 -58.24 -33.66 14.93
C ASN A 27 -58.35 -33.44 13.39
N LEU A 28 -57.62 -34.22 12.59
CA LEU A 28 -58.24 -35.15 11.63
C LEU A 28 -57.22 -36.12 11.03
N LEU A 29 -57.61 -37.40 10.97
CA LEU A 29 -56.84 -38.50 10.39
C LEU A 29 -57.59 -39.03 9.16
N SER A 30 -56.85 -39.60 8.20
CA SER A 30 -57.25 -40.61 7.19
C SER A 30 -57.13 -40.17 5.73
N GLY A 31 -56.49 -41.02 4.91
CA GLY A 31 -56.80 -41.13 3.49
C GLY A 31 -55.60 -41.13 2.52
N LEU A 32 -55.52 -42.21 1.75
CA LEU A 32 -55.07 -42.24 0.35
C LEU A 32 -53.59 -41.89 0.03
N GLN A 33 -52.76 -42.93 0.02
CA GLN A 33 -51.96 -43.25 -1.18
C GLN A 33 -52.90 -43.64 -2.35
N PRO A 34 -52.45 -43.65 -3.62
CA PRO A 34 -51.09 -43.43 -4.12
C PRO A 34 -51.02 -42.29 -5.16
N LYS A 35 -49.85 -42.06 -5.77
CA LYS A 35 -49.56 -42.45 -7.18
C LYS A 35 -48.25 -41.81 -7.64
N ILE A 36 -47.32 -42.63 -8.12
CA ILE A 36 -46.19 -42.15 -8.93
C ILE A 36 -46.73 -42.03 -10.35
N GLU A 37 -46.67 -40.84 -10.94
CA GLU A 37 -47.05 -40.61 -12.34
C GLU A 37 -46.02 -39.69 -13.00
N SER A 38 -45.41 -40.19 -14.06
CA SER A 38 -44.27 -39.57 -14.74
C SER A 38 -44.74 -38.74 -15.94
N SER A 39 -44.57 -37.42 -15.90
CA SER A 39 -44.87 -36.55 -17.05
C SER A 39 -44.15 -35.18 -17.00
N ILE A 40 -42.90 -35.15 -17.45
CA ILE A 40 -42.32 -33.98 -18.14
C ILE A 40 -41.57 -34.53 -19.35
N ASP A 41 -41.91 -34.04 -20.54
CA ASP A 41 -41.34 -34.46 -21.82
C ASP A 41 -39.92 -33.91 -22.05
N PRO A 42 -39.13 -34.52 -22.96
CA PRO A 42 -37.77 -34.10 -23.27
C PRO A 42 -37.70 -32.85 -24.17
N ALA A 43 -36.47 -32.40 -24.42
CA ALA A 43 -36.05 -31.38 -25.39
C ALA A 43 -36.25 -29.89 -24.99
N THR A 44 -35.32 -29.41 -24.16
CA THR A 44 -34.57 -28.19 -24.51
C THR A 44 -33.08 -28.45 -24.31
N GLU A 45 -32.22 -27.95 -25.21
CA GLU A 45 -30.80 -28.33 -25.25
C GLU A 45 -29.98 -27.68 -24.12
N GLN A 46 -29.13 -28.48 -23.48
CA GLN A 46 -27.96 -27.99 -22.74
C GLN A 46 -26.70 -28.58 -23.38
N PRO A 47 -25.70 -27.77 -23.77
CA PRO A 47 -24.50 -28.28 -24.42
C PRO A 47 -23.65 -29.10 -23.43
N ASN A 48 -23.54 -30.39 -23.69
CA ASN A 48 -22.76 -31.33 -22.88
C ASN A 48 -21.24 -31.11 -23.12
N ILE A 49 -20.58 -30.44 -22.18
CA ILE A 49 -19.10 -30.28 -22.16
C ILE A 49 -18.54 -30.96 -20.90
N ALA A 50 -18.84 -32.25 -20.74
CA ALA A 50 -18.36 -33.08 -19.62
C ALA A 50 -17.45 -34.25 -20.05
N THR A 51 -16.95 -34.28 -21.29
CA THR A 51 -16.03 -35.34 -21.79
C THR A 51 -15.07 -34.86 -22.88
N GLN A 52 -14.16 -33.92 -22.56
CA GLN A 52 -12.83 -33.81 -23.21
C GLN A 52 -11.92 -32.80 -22.47
N TYR A 53 -11.24 -33.27 -21.43
CA TYR A 53 -10.04 -32.59 -20.91
C TYR A 53 -8.92 -33.62 -20.73
N GLN A 54 -7.98 -33.62 -21.68
CA GLN A 54 -6.67 -34.24 -21.50
C GLN A 54 -5.68 -33.10 -21.21
N PRO A 55 -4.95 -33.11 -20.09
CA PRO A 55 -3.92 -32.10 -19.85
C PRO A 55 -2.83 -32.23 -20.93
N PRO A 56 -2.31 -31.11 -21.46
CA PRO A 56 -1.25 -31.17 -22.46
C PRO A 56 0.01 -31.79 -21.85
N VAL A 57 0.52 -32.87 -22.46
CA VAL A 57 1.79 -33.48 -22.07
C VAL A 57 2.93 -32.59 -22.55
N THR A 58 3.23 -31.56 -21.76
CA THR A 58 4.39 -30.69 -21.98
C THR A 58 5.66 -31.51 -21.79
N GLN A 59 6.27 -31.94 -22.91
CA GLN A 59 7.61 -32.51 -22.87
C GLN A 59 8.58 -31.45 -22.32
N VAL A 60 9.21 -31.75 -21.18
CA VAL A 60 10.20 -30.86 -20.56
C VAL A 60 11.48 -30.89 -21.39
N GLN A 61 11.52 -30.09 -22.45
CA GLN A 61 12.77 -29.76 -23.13
C GLN A 61 13.63 -28.92 -22.17
N SER A 62 14.73 -29.50 -21.72
CA SER A 62 15.70 -28.90 -20.81
C SER A 62 16.55 -27.81 -21.49
N ARG A 63 15.91 -26.72 -21.94
CA ARG A 63 16.62 -25.47 -22.22
C ARG A 63 17.17 -24.92 -20.91
N GLN A 64 18.49 -25.10 -20.74
CA GLN A 64 19.26 -24.31 -19.78
C GLN A 64 19.03 -22.82 -20.08
N PRO A 65 18.87 -21.95 -19.06
CA PRO A 65 18.76 -20.52 -19.28
C PRO A 65 20.12 -19.99 -19.72
N GLN A 66 20.33 -19.89 -21.04
CA GLN A 66 21.38 -19.03 -21.56
C GLN A 66 21.02 -17.59 -21.17
N LEU A 67 21.92 -16.92 -20.46
CA LEU A 67 21.82 -15.48 -20.22
C LEU A 67 22.10 -14.77 -21.54
N GLU A 68 21.07 -14.63 -22.38
CA GLU A 68 21.07 -13.61 -23.42
C GLU A 68 21.10 -12.26 -22.71
N THR A 69 22.30 -11.66 -22.66
CA THR A 69 22.53 -10.30 -22.17
C THR A 69 21.95 -9.29 -23.16
N SER A 70 20.62 -9.30 -23.27
CA SER A 70 19.85 -8.22 -23.85
C SER A 70 20.13 -6.97 -23.02
N THR A 71 21.05 -6.13 -23.53
CA THR A 71 21.28 -4.78 -23.01
C THR A 71 20.10 -3.91 -23.40
N THR A 72 18.94 -4.20 -22.81
CA THR A 72 17.73 -3.40 -22.93
C THR A 72 18.05 -2.06 -22.30
N ALA A 73 18.38 -1.07 -23.14
CA ALA A 73 18.70 0.27 -22.68
C ALA A 73 17.53 0.78 -21.85
N GLN A 74 17.74 0.94 -20.54
CA GLN A 74 16.69 1.42 -19.65
C GLN A 74 16.22 2.79 -20.16
N PRO A 75 14.90 3.01 -20.35
CA PRO A 75 14.40 4.31 -20.73
C PRO A 75 14.82 5.33 -19.67
N ARG A 76 15.44 6.44 -20.11
CA ARG A 76 16.06 7.46 -19.25
C ARG A 76 15.04 8.40 -18.58
N ASP A 77 13.81 7.91 -18.45
CA ASP A 77 12.59 8.68 -18.19
C ASP A 77 11.89 8.22 -16.88
N GLY A 78 12.63 7.56 -15.98
CA GLY A 78 12.13 7.18 -14.65
C GLY A 78 11.99 8.39 -13.72
N LEU A 79 11.09 8.34 -12.73
CA LEU A 79 10.72 9.46 -11.85
C LEU A 79 11.92 10.17 -11.19
N GLY A 80 13.00 9.44 -10.89
CA GLY A 80 14.21 9.99 -10.28
C GLY A 80 15.31 10.47 -11.25
N GLN A 81 15.12 10.34 -12.57
CA GLN A 81 16.06 10.87 -13.58
C GLN A 81 15.58 12.23 -14.12
N THR A 82 15.23 13.14 -13.21
CA THR A 82 14.89 14.50 -13.60
C THR A 82 16.13 15.24 -14.11
N HIS A 83 15.95 16.28 -14.92
CA HIS A 83 17.05 17.15 -15.35
C HIS A 83 17.58 18.04 -14.20
N ASN A 84 17.01 17.95 -13.00
CA ASN A 84 17.37 18.70 -11.81
C ASN A 84 18.25 17.86 -10.87
N SER A 85 19.56 18.13 -10.87
CA SER A 85 20.53 17.42 -10.03
C SER A 85 20.28 17.56 -8.52
N ALA A 86 19.74 18.69 -8.07
CA ALA A 86 19.43 18.93 -6.66
C ALA A 86 18.24 18.08 -6.18
N LEU A 87 17.22 17.92 -7.02
CA LEU A 87 16.09 17.01 -6.76
C LEU A 87 16.56 15.55 -6.72
N ASN A 88 17.37 15.13 -7.71
CA ASN A 88 17.88 13.75 -7.75
C ASN A 88 18.75 13.43 -6.51
N LEU A 89 19.56 14.39 -6.03
CA LEU A 89 20.30 14.27 -4.77
C LEU A 89 19.37 14.22 -3.53
N ALA A 90 18.31 15.01 -3.51
CA ALA A 90 17.32 15.01 -2.43
C ALA A 90 16.60 13.66 -2.32
N ILE A 91 16.16 13.09 -3.45
CA ILE A 91 15.56 11.75 -3.54
C ILE A 91 16.56 10.68 -3.07
N ALA A 92 17.80 10.71 -3.56
CA ALA A 92 18.83 9.73 -3.21
C ALA A 92 19.20 9.77 -1.72
N GLN A 93 19.14 10.94 -1.07
CA GLN A 93 19.29 11.05 0.38
C GLN A 93 18.06 10.53 1.13
N ALA A 94 16.86 10.88 0.68
CA ALA A 94 15.61 10.48 1.33
C ALA A 94 15.39 8.97 1.32
N LEU A 95 15.67 8.28 0.22
CA LEU A 95 15.58 6.81 0.14
C LEU A 95 16.48 6.08 1.15
N ARG A 96 17.50 6.74 1.70
CA ARG A 96 18.37 6.22 2.78
C ARG A 96 17.92 6.66 4.19
N GLN A 97 17.24 7.80 4.31
CA GLN A 97 17.00 8.48 5.58
C GLN A 97 15.54 8.51 6.03
N ASN A 98 14.58 8.48 5.11
CA ASN A 98 13.15 8.51 5.35
C ASN A 98 12.70 7.36 6.28
N HIS A 99 11.76 7.65 7.19
CA HIS A 99 11.31 6.71 8.21
C HIS A 99 10.35 5.64 7.67
N GLY A 100 9.48 5.98 6.71
CA GLY A 100 8.55 5.02 6.08
C GLY A 100 9.28 3.95 5.28
N ILE A 101 10.37 4.27 4.57
CA ILE A 101 11.19 3.26 3.87
C ILE A 101 11.89 2.31 4.86
N LYS A 102 12.30 2.80 6.04
CA LYS A 102 12.88 1.98 7.10
C LYS A 102 11.85 1.06 7.75
N GLU A 103 10.63 1.55 7.94
CA GLU A 103 9.47 0.77 8.39
C GLU A 103 9.12 -0.34 7.38
N GLN A 104 8.96 -0.01 6.10
CA GLN A 104 8.67 -0.99 5.04
C GLN A 104 9.80 -2.00 4.86
N TRP A 105 11.06 -1.60 5.04
CA TRP A 105 12.18 -2.54 5.09
C TRP A 105 12.09 -3.47 6.31
N ALA A 106 11.70 -2.97 7.49
CA ALA A 106 11.51 -3.80 8.67
C ALA A 106 10.33 -4.78 8.52
N LEU A 107 9.23 -4.36 7.88
CA LEU A 107 8.10 -5.25 7.53
C LEU A 107 8.53 -6.35 6.53
N HIS A 108 9.37 -6.01 5.55
CA HIS A 108 9.98 -7.00 4.65
C HIS A 108 10.91 -7.97 5.40
N GLN A 109 11.70 -7.51 6.37
CA GLN A 109 12.50 -8.39 7.23
C GLN A 109 11.61 -9.31 8.09
N GLN A 110 10.50 -8.82 8.63
CA GLN A 110 9.52 -9.65 9.36
C GLN A 110 8.92 -10.73 8.43
N ALA A 111 8.57 -10.39 7.20
CA ALA A 111 8.09 -11.37 6.21
C ALA A 111 9.17 -12.41 5.85
N LEU A 112 10.45 -12.03 5.81
CA LEU A 112 11.57 -12.96 5.62
C LEU A 112 11.71 -13.91 6.82
N GLN A 113 11.63 -13.41 8.06
CA GLN A 113 11.64 -14.28 9.24
C GLN A 113 10.42 -15.21 9.28
N GLN A 114 9.23 -14.73 8.91
CA GLN A 114 8.03 -15.58 8.83
C GLN A 114 8.18 -16.66 7.74
N TYR A 115 8.78 -16.34 6.59
CA TYR A 115 9.14 -17.34 5.58
C TYR A 115 10.11 -18.38 6.14
N THR A 116 11.12 -17.98 6.90
CA THR A 116 12.06 -18.90 7.55
C THR A 116 11.38 -19.78 8.60
N ILE A 117 10.48 -19.24 9.42
CA ILE A 117 9.70 -19.97 10.43
C ILE A 117 8.81 -21.01 9.74
N ASN A 118 7.98 -20.59 8.77
CA ASN A 118 7.10 -21.47 8.01
C ASN A 118 7.90 -22.64 7.39
N ASN A 119 9.04 -22.35 6.75
CA ASN A 119 9.88 -23.38 6.12
C ASN A 119 10.69 -24.24 7.11
N ALA A 120 10.78 -23.85 8.39
CA ALA A 120 11.36 -24.68 9.45
C ALA A 120 10.32 -25.66 10.04
N GLU A 121 9.06 -25.25 10.16
CA GLU A 121 7.94 -26.11 10.60
C GLU A 121 7.67 -27.27 9.62
N LEU A 122 7.95 -27.06 8.32
CA LEU A 122 7.83 -28.06 7.26
C LEU A 122 9.02 -29.05 7.20
N ARG A 123 9.97 -28.99 8.14
CA ARG A 123 11.24 -29.76 8.12
C ARG A 123 11.41 -30.64 9.36
N PHE A 124 12.50 -31.41 9.34
CA PHE A 124 12.96 -32.19 10.50
C PHE A 124 13.17 -31.29 11.72
N ASN A 125 12.39 -31.53 12.77
CA ASN A 125 12.51 -30.87 14.07
C ASN A 125 13.14 -31.84 15.10
N LEU A 126 14.03 -31.31 15.94
CA LEU A 126 14.78 -32.08 16.93
C LEU A 126 14.75 -31.36 18.29
N ASN A 127 14.06 -31.95 19.27
CA ASN A 127 13.85 -31.35 20.59
C ASN A 127 14.54 -32.20 21.66
N LEU A 128 15.25 -31.55 22.59
CA LEU A 128 15.76 -32.19 23.80
C LEU A 128 14.85 -31.84 24.99
N GLU A 129 14.15 -32.85 25.49
CA GLU A 129 13.32 -32.76 26.68
C GLU A 129 14.06 -33.37 27.88
N ALA A 130 14.23 -32.59 28.95
CA ALA A 130 14.67 -33.10 30.25
C ALA A 130 13.50 -32.97 31.23
N ALA A 131 13.14 -34.06 31.89
CA ALA A 131 12.07 -34.09 32.88
C ALA A 131 12.54 -34.77 34.16
N SER A 132 12.01 -34.32 35.29
CA SER A 132 12.09 -35.05 36.55
C SER A 132 10.72 -35.04 37.20
N SER A 133 10.27 -36.22 37.62
CA SER A 133 9.05 -36.40 38.39
C SER A 133 9.38 -36.97 39.76
N TYR A 134 8.61 -36.55 40.76
CA TYR A 134 8.70 -37.08 42.11
C TYR A 134 7.28 -37.39 42.58
N GLY A 135 6.99 -38.66 42.86
CA GLY A 135 5.69 -39.13 43.29
C GLY A 135 5.79 -39.93 44.58
N SER A 136 4.95 -39.60 45.56
CA SER A 136 4.77 -40.41 46.78
C SER A 136 3.36 -40.98 46.81
N SER A 137 3.22 -42.30 46.75
CA SER A 137 1.92 -42.96 46.84
C SER A 137 1.57 -43.27 48.30
N SER A 138 0.44 -42.73 48.76
CA SER A 138 -0.15 -43.03 50.08
C SER A 138 -0.49 -44.52 50.24
N GLN A 139 -0.72 -45.24 49.15
CA GLN A 139 -1.03 -46.67 49.14
C GLN A 139 0.19 -47.57 49.36
N SER A 140 1.42 -47.07 49.12
CA SER A 140 2.63 -47.91 49.11
C SER A 140 3.76 -47.42 50.03
N SER A 141 3.63 -46.24 50.63
CA SER A 141 4.66 -45.59 51.47
C SER A 141 6.02 -45.41 50.77
N ARG A 142 6.06 -45.51 49.44
CA ARG A 142 7.27 -45.32 48.62
C ARG A 142 7.19 -43.99 47.89
N ALA A 143 8.28 -43.24 47.97
CA ALA A 143 8.60 -42.18 47.02
C ALA A 143 9.35 -42.79 45.83
N SER A 144 8.94 -42.46 44.61
CA SER A 144 9.72 -42.65 43.39
C SER A 144 10.15 -41.29 42.85
N SER A 145 11.44 -41.17 42.54
CA SER A 145 12.00 -40.09 41.73
C SER A 145 12.38 -40.68 40.38
N ASP A 146 11.83 -40.18 39.29
CA ASP A 146 12.22 -40.58 37.95
C ASP A 146 12.86 -39.38 37.23
N TYR A 147 13.99 -39.64 36.57
CA TYR A 147 14.74 -38.67 35.78
C TYR A 147 14.76 -39.16 34.33
N ASP A 148 14.28 -38.31 33.42
CA ASP A 148 14.13 -38.58 31.99
C ASP A 148 14.96 -37.58 31.18
N LEU A 149 15.70 -38.06 30.19
CA LEU A 149 16.33 -37.25 29.15
C LEU A 149 15.97 -37.84 27.78
N LYS A 150 15.17 -37.10 27.01
CA LYS A 150 14.54 -37.57 25.77
C LYS A 150 14.88 -36.63 24.62
N LEU A 151 15.63 -37.12 23.64
CA LEU A 151 15.84 -36.46 22.36
C LEU A 151 14.78 -36.98 21.39
N LYS A 152 13.83 -36.13 21.00
CA LYS A 152 12.75 -36.46 20.06
C LYS A 152 13.02 -35.81 18.71
N ALA A 153 12.85 -36.58 17.66
CA ALA A 153 12.95 -36.18 16.27
C ALA A 153 11.57 -36.34 15.61
N ASN A 154 11.06 -35.31 14.94
CA ASN A 154 9.84 -35.38 14.15
C ASN A 154 10.12 -34.93 12.71
N LEU A 155 9.69 -35.73 11.74
CA LEU A 155 9.73 -35.41 10.33
C LEU A 155 8.31 -35.57 9.74
N PRO A 156 7.62 -34.47 9.38
CA PRO A 156 6.43 -34.57 8.56
C PRO A 156 6.82 -35.05 7.16
N VAL A 157 6.03 -35.94 6.56
CA VAL A 157 6.29 -36.51 5.22
C VAL A 157 5.06 -36.30 4.35
N SER A 158 5.19 -35.51 3.28
CA SER A 158 4.12 -35.35 2.30
C SER A 158 4.29 -36.32 1.15
N LEU A 159 3.28 -37.17 0.92
CA LEU A 159 3.13 -37.92 -0.34
C LEU A 159 2.24 -37.17 -1.35
N TRP A 160 1.51 -36.15 -0.88
CA TRP A 160 0.46 -35.45 -1.62
C TRP A 160 0.82 -33.99 -1.94
N GLY A 161 2.06 -33.58 -1.66
CA GLY A 161 2.58 -32.22 -1.94
C GLY A 161 2.10 -31.12 -0.99
N GLU A 162 1.38 -31.43 0.09
CA GLU A 162 0.87 -30.44 1.07
C GLU A 162 1.97 -29.49 1.56
N LEU A 163 3.13 -30.06 1.96
CA LEU A 163 4.23 -29.29 2.51
C LEU A 163 4.91 -28.42 1.43
N ASP A 164 5.05 -28.92 0.21
CA ASP A 164 5.63 -28.19 -0.91
C ASP A 164 4.74 -27.00 -1.32
N GLN A 165 3.43 -27.21 -1.33
CA GLN A 165 2.43 -26.16 -1.59
C GLN A 165 2.40 -25.11 -0.48
N LEU A 166 2.54 -25.49 0.79
CA LEU A 166 2.70 -24.54 1.90
C LEU A 166 4.01 -23.74 1.81
N ALA A 167 5.13 -24.38 1.42
CA ALA A 167 6.40 -23.70 1.17
C ALA A 167 6.31 -22.71 -0.01
N GLN A 168 5.60 -23.09 -1.08
CA GLN A 168 5.35 -22.26 -2.25
C GLN A 168 4.43 -21.07 -1.93
N ALA A 169 3.33 -21.29 -1.20
CA ALA A 169 2.49 -20.21 -0.67
C ALA A 169 3.31 -19.23 0.18
N SER A 170 4.22 -19.74 1.02
CA SER A 170 5.08 -18.89 1.83
C SER A 170 6.12 -18.11 1.01
N SER A 171 6.62 -18.64 -0.11
CA SER A 171 7.59 -17.92 -0.97
C SER A 171 6.91 -16.80 -1.76
N TYR A 172 5.68 -17.01 -2.23
CA TYR A 172 4.85 -15.93 -2.81
C TYR A 172 4.51 -14.85 -1.77
N GLN A 173 4.23 -15.23 -0.51
CA GLN A 173 4.00 -14.27 0.57
C GLN A 173 5.24 -13.38 0.85
N LEU A 174 6.45 -13.94 0.76
CA LEU A 174 7.69 -13.16 0.82
C LEU A 174 7.81 -12.23 -0.39
N ALA A 175 7.54 -12.71 -1.61
CA ALA A 175 7.57 -11.89 -2.83
C ALA A 175 6.58 -10.70 -2.79
N ILE A 176 5.40 -10.86 -2.17
CA ILE A 176 4.44 -9.77 -1.93
C ILE A 176 5.09 -8.65 -1.11
N SER A 177 5.82 -8.97 -0.03
CA SER A 177 6.52 -7.96 0.78
C SER A 177 7.62 -7.24 0.01
N THR A 178 8.33 -7.95 -0.88
CA THR A 178 9.34 -7.36 -1.77
C THR A 178 8.70 -6.38 -2.76
N ALA A 179 7.55 -6.73 -3.33
CA ALA A 179 6.77 -5.87 -4.22
C ALA A 179 6.24 -4.63 -3.48
N ALA A 180 5.76 -4.77 -2.24
CA ALA A 180 5.32 -3.67 -1.39
C ALA A 180 6.47 -2.68 -1.08
N LEU A 181 7.66 -3.18 -0.72
CA LEU A 181 8.84 -2.35 -0.51
C LEU A 181 9.24 -1.57 -1.77
N LYS A 182 9.17 -2.20 -2.95
CA LYS A 182 9.40 -1.53 -4.24
C LYS A 182 8.35 -0.46 -4.54
N ARG A 183 7.05 -0.75 -4.31
CA ARG A 183 5.98 0.24 -4.49
C ARG A 183 6.16 1.44 -3.55
N SER A 184 6.53 1.21 -2.29
CA SER A 184 6.77 2.28 -1.32
C SER A 184 7.94 3.19 -1.71
N ARG A 185 9.01 2.63 -2.28
CA ARG A 185 10.11 3.43 -2.86
C ARG A 185 9.65 4.27 -4.05
N GLN A 186 8.96 3.66 -5.03
CA GLN A 186 8.39 4.41 -6.18
C GLN A 186 7.46 5.53 -5.71
N GLN A 187 6.60 5.26 -4.72
CA GLN A 187 5.71 6.25 -4.12
C GLN A 187 6.51 7.40 -3.50
N LEU A 188 7.49 7.13 -2.62
CA LEU A 188 8.29 8.20 -2.01
C LEU A 188 9.04 9.05 -3.06
N VAL A 189 9.51 8.45 -4.16
CA VAL A 189 10.12 9.22 -5.26
C VAL A 189 9.10 10.17 -5.89
N ALA A 190 7.86 9.72 -6.12
CA ALA A 190 6.77 10.57 -6.62
C ALA A 190 6.39 11.67 -5.61
N ASP A 191 6.19 11.31 -4.34
CA ASP A 191 5.82 12.21 -3.24
C ASP A 191 6.83 13.36 -3.09
N ILE A 192 8.14 13.03 -3.06
CA ILE A 192 9.22 14.02 -3.01
C ILE A 192 9.21 14.90 -4.26
N THR A 193 8.95 14.33 -5.43
CA THR A 193 8.95 15.06 -6.70
C THR A 193 7.80 16.05 -6.77
N SER A 194 6.58 15.66 -6.37
CA SER A 194 5.43 16.58 -6.30
C SER A 194 5.64 17.64 -5.22
N ALA A 195 6.02 17.26 -3.99
CA ALA A 195 6.30 18.21 -2.90
C ALA A 195 7.41 19.23 -3.24
N TRP A 196 8.42 18.81 -4.02
CA TRP A 196 9.49 19.69 -4.52
C TRP A 196 8.96 20.73 -5.50
N TYR A 197 8.12 20.33 -6.47
CA TYR A 197 7.52 21.29 -7.42
C TYR A 197 6.41 22.12 -6.78
N GLN A 198 5.66 21.58 -5.84
CA GLN A 198 4.67 22.32 -5.03
C GLN A 198 5.34 23.41 -4.17
N LEU A 199 6.56 23.17 -3.67
CA LEU A 199 7.39 24.20 -3.03
C LEU A 199 7.82 25.28 -4.04
N MET A 200 8.27 24.90 -5.25
CA MET A 200 8.59 25.87 -6.32
C MET A 200 7.37 26.69 -6.77
N PHE A 201 6.18 26.08 -6.83
CA PHE A 201 4.92 26.75 -7.08
C PHE A 201 4.59 27.76 -5.96
N ALA A 202 4.71 27.36 -4.69
CA ALA A 202 4.48 28.24 -3.56
C ALA A 202 5.47 29.43 -3.52
N GLU A 203 6.75 29.21 -3.86
CA GLU A 203 7.74 30.28 -4.03
C GLU A 203 7.33 31.27 -5.12
N LYS A 204 6.92 30.78 -6.30
CA LYS A 204 6.54 31.64 -7.44
C LYS A 204 5.23 32.37 -7.23
N VAL A 205 4.27 31.77 -6.51
CA VAL A 205 3.03 32.44 -6.09
C VAL A 205 3.31 33.51 -5.03
N PHE A 206 4.21 33.25 -4.07
CA PHE A 206 4.64 34.24 -3.09
C PHE A 206 5.35 35.43 -3.76
N GLU A 207 6.29 35.16 -4.67
CA GLU A 207 6.98 36.18 -5.48
C GLU A 207 6.00 37.05 -6.27
N LEU A 208 5.02 36.44 -6.95
CA LEU A 208 3.95 37.15 -7.66
C LEU A 208 3.14 38.05 -6.73
N THR A 209 2.77 37.58 -5.53
CA THR A 209 2.03 38.41 -4.56
C THR A 209 2.88 39.56 -4.01
N ALA A 210 4.17 39.36 -3.74
CA ALA A 210 5.07 40.40 -3.26
C ALA A 210 5.31 41.49 -4.34
N GLN A 211 5.47 41.09 -5.60
CA GLN A 211 5.54 42.03 -6.73
C GLN A 211 4.24 42.83 -6.87
N GLN A 212 3.07 42.17 -6.76
CA GLN A 212 1.77 42.84 -6.80
C GLN A 212 1.58 43.82 -5.63
N GLN A 213 1.99 43.45 -4.40
CA GLN A 213 1.93 44.32 -3.23
C GLN A 213 2.80 45.58 -3.44
N HIS A 214 4.03 45.42 -3.95
CA HIS A 214 4.90 46.55 -4.26
C HIS A 214 4.31 47.47 -5.34
N ASN A 215 3.77 46.89 -6.42
CA ASN A 215 3.12 47.65 -7.50
C ASN A 215 1.87 48.40 -7.01
N THR A 216 1.09 47.82 -6.09
CA THR A 216 -0.06 48.50 -5.46
C THR A 216 0.39 49.63 -4.52
N GLN A 217 1.49 49.49 -3.79
CA GLN A 217 2.03 50.58 -2.95
C GLN A 217 2.41 51.80 -3.82
N LEU A 218 3.16 51.60 -4.91
CA LEU A 218 3.54 52.67 -5.83
C LEU A 218 2.32 53.38 -6.45
N GLN A 219 1.21 52.66 -6.62
CA GLN A 219 -0.06 53.23 -7.08
C GLN A 219 -0.76 54.06 -6.00
N LEU A 220 -0.75 53.61 -4.74
CA LEU A 220 -1.24 54.39 -3.62
C LEU A 220 -0.45 55.70 -3.46
N ASP A 221 0.88 55.64 -3.47
CA ASP A 221 1.77 56.80 -3.34
C ASP A 221 1.48 57.86 -4.42
N ALA A 222 1.29 57.41 -5.67
CA ALA A 222 0.94 58.29 -6.80
C ALA A 222 -0.48 58.90 -6.68
N ILE A 223 -1.45 58.13 -6.19
CA ILE A 223 -2.84 58.58 -6.04
C ILE A 223 -2.98 59.56 -4.87
N GLU A 224 -2.26 59.34 -3.76
CA GLU A 224 -2.22 60.30 -2.64
C GLU A 224 -1.50 61.59 -3.03
N SER A 225 -0.38 61.51 -3.76
CA SER A 225 0.28 62.70 -4.32
C SER A 225 -0.63 63.48 -5.28
N SER A 226 -1.40 62.78 -6.13
CA SER A 226 -2.38 63.40 -7.02
C SER A 226 -3.53 64.06 -6.25
N TYR A 227 -3.97 63.46 -5.14
CA TYR A 227 -5.04 64.00 -4.30
C TYR A 227 -4.59 65.27 -3.57
N GLN A 228 -3.36 65.29 -3.05
CA GLN A 228 -2.74 66.47 -2.44
C GLN A 228 -2.61 67.65 -3.44
N GLN A 229 -2.48 67.35 -4.73
CA GLN A 229 -2.46 68.34 -5.82
C GLN A 229 -3.85 68.71 -6.35
N GLY A 230 -4.93 68.10 -5.82
CA GLY A 230 -6.31 68.33 -6.27
C GLY A 230 -6.67 67.68 -7.63
N LEU A 231 -5.86 66.72 -8.10
CA LEU A 231 -5.99 66.08 -9.41
C LEU A 231 -6.80 64.77 -9.40
N SER A 232 -6.96 64.12 -8.23
CA SER A 232 -7.73 62.88 -8.06
C SER A 232 -8.83 63.05 -6.99
N GLN A 233 -9.75 62.09 -6.92
CA GLN A 233 -10.85 62.13 -5.95
C GLN A 233 -10.50 61.40 -4.65
N SER A 234 -11.10 61.80 -3.53
CA SER A 234 -10.92 61.11 -2.24
C SER A 234 -11.37 59.64 -2.29
N LEU A 235 -12.32 59.30 -3.16
CA LEU A 235 -12.72 57.92 -3.44
C LEU A 235 -11.56 57.06 -3.96
N ASP A 236 -10.73 57.59 -4.87
CA ASP A 236 -9.59 56.85 -5.43
C ASP A 236 -8.56 56.52 -4.33
N VAL A 237 -8.33 57.45 -3.39
CA VAL A 237 -7.46 57.24 -2.22
C VAL A 237 -7.99 56.12 -1.32
N TYR A 238 -9.29 56.10 -1.01
CA TYR A 238 -9.87 55.02 -0.20
C TYR A 238 -9.84 53.66 -0.92
N LEU A 239 -10.06 53.62 -2.23
CA LEU A 239 -9.94 52.40 -3.04
C LEU A 239 -8.49 51.90 -3.09
N ALA A 240 -7.50 52.79 -3.24
CA ALA A 240 -6.09 52.44 -3.27
C ALA A 240 -5.60 51.87 -1.93
N ARG A 241 -6.04 52.47 -0.81
CA ARG A 241 -5.78 51.97 0.55
C ARG A 241 -6.35 50.57 0.77
N GLY A 242 -7.62 50.36 0.41
CA GLY A 242 -8.22 49.01 0.47
C GLY A 242 -7.52 47.98 -0.42
N ASN A 243 -6.95 48.39 -1.55
CA ASN A 243 -6.17 47.51 -2.43
C ASN A 243 -4.83 47.10 -1.80
N ILE A 244 -4.08 48.02 -1.16
CA ILE A 244 -2.80 47.65 -0.52
C ILE A 244 -3.01 46.74 0.70
N ASP A 245 -4.06 46.97 1.50
CA ASP A 245 -4.40 46.09 2.63
C ASP A 245 -4.76 44.68 2.14
N THR A 246 -5.52 44.59 1.06
CA THR A 246 -5.88 43.31 0.40
C THR A 246 -4.65 42.60 -0.17
N ALA A 247 -3.76 43.31 -0.87
CA ALA A 247 -2.53 42.74 -1.43
C ALA A 247 -1.54 42.30 -0.34
N SER A 248 -1.44 43.06 0.75
CA SER A 248 -0.59 42.74 1.91
C SER A 248 -1.10 41.48 2.62
N THR A 249 -2.41 41.39 2.87
CA THR A 249 -3.04 40.19 3.45
C THR A 249 -2.79 38.96 2.58
N ARG A 250 -3.01 39.07 1.27
CA ARG A 250 -2.76 37.99 0.30
C ARG A 250 -1.29 37.54 0.29
N THR A 251 -0.35 38.46 0.42
CA THR A 251 1.10 38.14 0.46
C THR A 251 1.46 37.35 1.73
N LEU A 252 0.88 37.70 2.88
CA LEU A 252 1.06 36.96 4.13
C LEU A 252 0.48 35.54 4.05
N GLU A 253 -0.71 35.37 3.45
CA GLU A 253 -1.28 34.03 3.20
C GLU A 253 -0.33 33.15 2.37
N LYS A 254 0.23 33.68 1.27
CA LYS A 254 1.09 32.88 0.39
C LYS A 254 2.48 32.64 1.00
N GLN A 255 2.94 33.53 1.87
CA GLN A 255 4.08 33.26 2.74
C GLN A 255 3.81 32.09 3.70
N GLN A 256 2.60 32.00 4.27
CA GLN A 256 2.19 30.86 5.10
C GLN A 256 2.15 29.55 4.29
N SER A 257 1.60 29.57 3.06
CA SER A 257 1.61 28.41 2.15
C SER A 257 3.03 27.94 1.79
N LEU A 258 3.95 28.88 1.55
CA LEU A 258 5.38 28.60 1.33
C LEU A 258 6.00 27.88 2.54
N TYR A 259 5.75 28.35 3.77
CA TYR A 259 6.19 27.66 4.98
C TYR A 259 5.48 26.31 5.24
N GLN A 260 4.35 26.02 4.58
CA GLN A 260 3.70 24.71 4.66
C GLN A 260 4.40 23.72 3.71
N ALA A 261 4.53 24.07 2.41
CA ALA A 261 5.22 23.25 1.42
C ALA A 261 6.69 22.96 1.80
N SER A 262 7.41 23.94 2.37
CA SER A 262 8.77 23.72 2.88
C SER A 262 8.83 22.69 4.01
N ARG A 263 7.81 22.58 4.87
CA ARG A 263 7.79 21.61 5.97
C ARG A 263 7.40 20.22 5.50
N GLU A 264 6.48 20.13 4.56
CA GLU A 264 6.08 18.89 3.90
C GLU A 264 7.29 18.19 3.23
N LEU A 265 8.06 18.95 2.43
CA LEU A 265 9.30 18.45 1.85
C LEU A 265 10.34 18.10 2.93
N GLU A 266 10.49 18.88 4.01
CA GLU A 266 11.40 18.55 5.12
C GLU A 266 11.03 17.25 5.84
N LEU A 267 9.75 16.90 5.94
CA LEU A 267 9.30 15.64 6.53
C LEU A 267 9.65 14.46 5.61
N LEU A 268 9.35 14.55 4.31
CA LEU A 268 9.68 13.50 3.33
C LEU A 268 11.20 13.25 3.23
N LEU A 269 12.01 14.32 3.29
CA LEU A 269 13.48 14.26 3.27
C LEU A 269 14.11 13.88 4.63
N ALA A 270 13.33 13.75 5.71
CA ALA A 270 13.79 13.57 7.10
C ALA A 270 14.79 14.66 7.57
N LYS A 271 14.48 15.93 7.27
CA LYS A 271 15.30 17.14 7.54
C LYS A 271 14.63 18.21 8.41
N TYR A 272 13.41 17.96 8.88
CA TYR A 272 12.69 18.77 9.87
C TYR A 272 13.58 19.05 11.12
N PRO A 273 13.55 20.24 11.76
CA PRO A 273 12.52 21.29 11.71
C PRO A 273 12.98 22.65 11.15
N ARG A 274 13.84 22.68 10.11
CA ARG A 274 14.44 23.95 9.62
C ARG A 274 13.39 24.97 9.12
N GLY A 275 12.27 24.49 8.59
CA GLY A 275 11.14 25.26 8.07
C GLY A 275 11.48 26.27 6.96
N ARG A 276 12.60 26.07 6.27
CA ARG A 276 13.23 27.05 5.35
C ARG A 276 14.06 26.37 4.25
N LEU A 277 13.53 25.34 3.62
CA LEU A 277 14.03 24.90 2.32
C LEU A 277 13.63 25.93 1.26
N LEU A 278 14.56 26.21 0.34
CA LEU A 278 14.33 27.03 -0.84
C LEU A 278 14.83 26.26 -2.08
N VAL A 279 14.06 26.31 -3.16
CA VAL A 279 14.29 25.55 -4.39
C VAL A 279 14.59 26.51 -5.54
N ALA A 280 15.78 27.13 -5.45
CA ALA A 280 16.25 28.18 -6.36
C ALA A 280 16.56 27.69 -7.79
N GLN A 281 15.53 27.26 -8.53
CA GLN A 281 15.58 26.85 -9.93
C GLN A 281 14.32 27.29 -10.70
N GLN A 282 14.36 27.21 -12.02
CA GLN A 282 13.19 27.43 -12.86
C GLN A 282 12.31 26.17 -12.89
N PHE A 283 10.98 26.34 -13.01
CA PHE A 283 10.06 25.23 -13.32
C PHE A 283 10.59 24.41 -14.52
N PRO A 284 10.49 23.08 -14.50
CA PRO A 284 11.06 22.23 -15.53
C PRO A 284 10.38 22.47 -16.89
N SER A 285 11.14 22.26 -17.96
CA SER A 285 10.56 21.94 -19.26
C SER A 285 9.91 20.56 -19.18
N LEU A 286 8.58 20.53 -19.18
CA LEU A 286 7.80 19.29 -19.23
C LEU A 286 8.24 18.46 -20.44
N VAL A 287 8.65 17.21 -20.20
CA VAL A 287 9.05 16.29 -21.26
C VAL A 287 7.76 15.74 -21.87
N ASP A 288 7.31 16.32 -22.98
CA ASP A 288 6.04 15.97 -23.63
C ASP A 288 6.03 14.53 -24.19
N ASN A 289 7.23 14.00 -24.53
CA ASN A 289 7.46 12.68 -25.10
C ASN A 289 8.01 11.70 -24.05
N TYR A 290 7.19 10.74 -23.61
CA TYR A 290 7.62 9.56 -22.85
C TYR A 290 6.99 8.31 -23.47
N SER A 291 7.72 7.20 -23.45
CA SER A 291 7.23 5.94 -24.01
C SER A 291 6.18 5.30 -23.09
N LEU A 292 4.91 5.49 -23.44
CA LEU A 292 3.76 4.93 -22.70
C LEU A 292 3.74 3.38 -22.68
N GLY A 293 4.48 2.73 -23.59
CA GLY A 293 4.45 1.28 -23.77
C GLY A 293 3.12 0.78 -24.35
N VAL A 294 2.88 -0.51 -24.22
CA VAL A 294 1.57 -1.14 -24.47
C VAL A 294 0.87 -1.31 -23.12
N PRO A 295 -0.47 -1.16 -23.00
CA PRO A 295 -1.16 -1.35 -21.72
C PRO A 295 -0.93 -2.72 -21.05
N ALA A 296 -0.54 -3.76 -21.81
CA ALA A 296 -0.11 -5.05 -21.28
C ALA A 296 1.19 -4.97 -20.45
N ASP A 297 2.08 -4.01 -20.73
CA ASP A 297 3.34 -3.82 -19.99
C ASP A 297 3.09 -3.45 -18.51
N LEU A 298 1.95 -2.82 -18.22
CA LEU A 298 1.56 -2.39 -16.87
C LEU A 298 1.57 -3.56 -15.88
N LEU A 299 1.16 -4.75 -16.33
CA LEU A 299 1.12 -5.99 -15.54
C LEU A 299 2.49 -6.39 -14.99
N GLN A 300 3.57 -6.10 -15.74
CA GLN A 300 4.94 -6.43 -15.35
C GLN A 300 5.63 -5.28 -14.60
N ARG A 301 5.24 -4.03 -14.88
CA ARG A 301 5.88 -2.83 -14.34
C ARG A 301 5.33 -2.40 -12.98
N ARG A 302 4.02 -2.48 -12.75
CA ARG A 302 3.37 -2.06 -11.49
C ARG A 302 3.55 -3.11 -10.37
N PRO A 303 4.28 -2.81 -9.26
CA PRO A 303 4.46 -3.80 -8.20
C PRO A 303 3.18 -4.03 -7.39
N ASP A 304 2.25 -3.08 -7.39
CA ASP A 304 0.91 -3.21 -6.81
C ASP A 304 0.09 -4.31 -7.52
N LEU A 305 -0.02 -4.28 -8.85
CA LEU A 305 -0.67 -5.35 -9.62
C LEU A 305 0.03 -6.70 -9.45
N ASN A 306 1.37 -6.71 -9.42
CA ASN A 306 2.15 -7.90 -9.16
C ASN A 306 1.87 -8.48 -7.75
N SER A 307 1.75 -7.64 -6.72
CA SER A 307 1.38 -8.10 -5.37
C SER A 307 -0.03 -8.70 -5.30
N HIS A 308 -0.99 -8.17 -6.09
CA HIS A 308 -2.31 -8.76 -6.21
C HIS A 308 -2.26 -10.13 -6.92
N TRP A 309 -1.51 -10.25 -8.01
CA TRP A 309 -1.31 -11.52 -8.72
C TRP A 309 -0.63 -12.58 -7.85
N LEU A 310 0.44 -12.23 -7.14
CA LEU A 310 1.08 -13.09 -6.15
C LEU A 310 0.09 -13.50 -5.04
N GLY A 311 -0.83 -12.62 -4.66
CA GLY A 311 -1.93 -12.92 -3.73
C GLY A 311 -2.90 -14.00 -4.23
N VAL A 312 -3.14 -14.08 -5.55
CA VAL A 312 -3.88 -15.20 -6.17
C VAL A 312 -3.08 -16.50 -6.01
N LEU A 313 -1.79 -16.48 -6.36
CA LEU A 313 -0.92 -17.66 -6.27
C LEU A 313 -0.71 -18.16 -4.83
N VAL A 314 -0.77 -17.27 -3.84
CA VAL A 314 -0.76 -17.63 -2.40
C VAL A 314 -1.99 -18.45 -2.02
N GLU A 315 -3.20 -18.10 -2.50
CA GLU A 315 -4.42 -18.85 -2.18
C GLU A 315 -4.59 -20.09 -3.07
N ASP A 316 -4.10 -20.09 -4.32
CA ASP A 316 -4.08 -21.27 -5.21
C ASP A 316 -3.27 -22.42 -4.59
N ALA A 317 -2.05 -22.13 -4.13
CA ALA A 317 -1.25 -23.11 -3.40
C ALA A 317 -1.93 -23.58 -2.08
N LYS A 318 -2.75 -22.74 -1.43
CA LYS A 318 -3.56 -23.16 -0.27
C LYS A 318 -4.79 -24.00 -0.67
N VAL A 319 -5.33 -23.84 -1.88
CA VAL A 319 -6.35 -24.74 -2.44
C VAL A 319 -5.75 -26.13 -2.68
N ALA A 320 -4.53 -26.20 -3.21
CA ALA A 320 -3.80 -27.46 -3.37
C ALA A 320 -3.47 -28.12 -2.01
N ALA A 321 -2.96 -27.35 -1.03
CA ALA A 321 -2.68 -27.86 0.32
C ALA A 321 -3.95 -28.34 1.06
N SER A 322 -5.07 -27.60 1.00
CA SER A 322 -6.34 -28.01 1.63
C SER A 322 -6.98 -29.24 0.96
N TYR A 323 -6.69 -29.48 -0.32
CA TYR A 323 -7.07 -30.71 -1.00
C TYR A 323 -6.20 -31.89 -0.53
N ALA A 324 -4.88 -31.68 -0.42
CA ALA A 324 -3.94 -32.68 0.09
C ALA A 324 -4.27 -33.14 1.53
N GLN A 325 -4.82 -32.25 2.37
CA GLN A 325 -5.30 -32.57 3.73
C GLN A 325 -6.49 -33.55 3.81
N GLN A 326 -7.14 -33.88 2.69
CA GLN A 326 -8.20 -34.91 2.66
C GLN A 326 -7.63 -36.35 2.61
N PHE A 327 -6.34 -36.48 2.28
CA PHE A 327 -5.64 -37.76 2.14
C PHE A 327 -4.90 -38.16 3.43
N PRO A 328 -4.48 -39.43 3.58
CA PRO A 328 -3.73 -39.88 4.75
C PRO A 328 -2.40 -39.12 4.92
N GLN A 329 -2.20 -38.53 6.09
CA GLN A 329 -0.95 -37.84 6.45
C GLN A 329 0.07 -38.81 7.05
N PHE A 330 1.34 -38.66 6.65
CA PHE A 330 2.46 -39.48 7.11
C PHE A 330 3.41 -38.64 7.98
N SER A 331 3.86 -39.23 9.09
CA SER A 331 4.84 -38.64 10.01
C SER A 331 5.82 -39.70 10.48
N LEU A 332 7.09 -39.32 10.63
CA LEU A 332 8.16 -40.19 11.10
C LEU A 332 8.73 -39.62 12.40
N THR A 333 8.45 -40.30 13.52
CA THR A 333 8.94 -39.91 14.85
C THR A 333 10.09 -40.82 15.27
N GLY A 334 11.27 -40.24 15.47
CA GLY A 334 12.39 -40.88 16.15
C GLY A 334 12.45 -40.47 17.62
N ASN A 335 12.74 -41.39 18.53
CA ASN A 335 12.96 -41.06 19.94
C ASN A 335 14.25 -41.74 20.43
N LEU A 336 15.02 -41.03 21.23
CA LEU A 336 16.15 -41.53 22.01
C LEU A 336 15.92 -41.12 23.46
N SER A 337 15.92 -42.09 24.39
CA SER A 337 15.55 -41.86 25.79
C SER A 337 16.57 -42.51 26.72
N LEU A 338 17.05 -41.73 27.68
CA LEU A 338 17.72 -42.21 28.87
C LEU A 338 16.76 -41.95 30.04
N SER A 339 16.55 -42.95 30.89
CA SER A 339 15.74 -42.80 32.10
C SER A 339 16.39 -43.51 33.27
N SER A 340 16.21 -42.99 34.48
CA SER A 340 16.71 -43.62 35.70
C SER A 340 15.98 -43.13 36.95
N ALA A 341 15.82 -44.02 37.94
CA ALA A 341 15.34 -43.65 39.27
C ALA A 341 16.35 -42.80 40.08
N ARG A 342 17.58 -42.60 39.57
CA ARG A 342 18.64 -41.79 40.19
C ARG A 342 19.37 -40.97 39.15
N LEU A 343 19.42 -39.64 39.34
CA LEU A 343 20.14 -38.73 38.46
C LEU A 343 21.63 -39.10 38.30
N SER A 344 22.26 -39.66 39.34
CA SER A 344 23.65 -40.14 39.29
C SER A 344 23.89 -41.25 38.27
N ASP A 345 22.84 -41.97 37.86
CA ASP A 345 22.92 -43.19 37.08
C ASP A 345 22.24 -43.04 35.71
N LEU A 346 21.66 -41.86 35.41
CA LEU A 346 21.00 -41.51 34.15
C LEU A 346 21.89 -41.76 32.91
N PHE A 347 23.17 -41.39 33.00
CA PHE A 347 24.17 -41.61 31.93
C PHE A 347 24.93 -42.95 32.07
N LYS A 348 24.52 -43.84 32.98
CA LYS A 348 25.15 -45.16 33.21
C LYS A 348 24.24 -46.34 32.78
N GLN A 349 22.99 -46.07 32.45
CA GLN A 349 21.99 -47.09 32.12
C GLN A 349 21.76 -47.20 30.61
N ASN A 350 21.01 -48.23 30.19
CA ASN A 350 20.78 -48.53 28.79
C ASN A 350 20.05 -47.39 28.08
N ILE A 351 20.63 -46.90 26.98
CA ILE A 351 19.99 -45.96 26.07
C ILE A 351 18.88 -46.69 25.31
N ALA A 352 17.63 -46.26 25.48
CA ALA A 352 16.50 -46.75 24.72
C ALA A 352 16.30 -45.89 23.46
N TRP A 353 15.86 -46.49 22.35
CA TRP A 353 15.49 -45.76 21.15
C TRP A 353 14.29 -46.40 20.45
N SER A 354 13.57 -45.61 19.66
CA SER A 354 12.51 -46.08 18.78
C SER A 354 12.43 -45.23 17.52
N LEU A 355 11.95 -45.84 16.43
CA LEU A 355 11.60 -45.15 15.19
C LEU A 355 10.20 -45.62 14.80
N LEU A 356 9.25 -44.69 14.73
CA LEU A 356 7.84 -44.98 14.49
C LEU A 356 7.34 -44.13 13.32
N GLY A 357 6.94 -44.80 12.23
CA GLY A 357 6.11 -44.19 11.20
C GLY A 357 4.64 -44.24 11.63
N SER A 358 3.98 -43.09 11.64
CA SER A 358 2.54 -42.96 11.89
C SER A 358 1.83 -42.51 10.61
N LEU A 359 0.73 -43.20 10.31
CA LEU A 359 -0.21 -42.89 9.24
C LEU A 359 -1.57 -42.55 9.85
N SER A 360 -2.07 -41.35 9.57
CA SER A 360 -3.35 -40.87 10.13
C SER A 360 -4.24 -40.29 9.04
N GLN A 361 -5.49 -40.74 8.99
CA GLN A 361 -6.57 -40.16 8.19
C GLN A 361 -7.81 -40.02 9.07
N SER A 362 -8.54 -38.92 8.96
CA SER A 362 -9.86 -38.81 9.58
C SER A 362 -10.90 -39.53 8.72
N LEU A 363 -11.63 -40.48 9.30
CA LEU A 363 -12.72 -41.19 8.62
C LEU A 363 -14.07 -40.46 8.76
N PHE A 364 -14.25 -39.71 9.84
CA PHE A 364 -15.47 -38.95 10.15
C PHE A 364 -15.11 -37.66 10.86
N ASP A 365 -15.15 -36.53 10.14
CA ASP A 365 -14.90 -35.18 10.66
C ASP A 365 -16.15 -34.26 10.58
N ASN A 366 -17.30 -34.83 10.20
CA ASN A 366 -18.56 -34.13 9.90
C ASN A 366 -18.47 -33.12 8.75
N GLY A 367 -17.63 -33.38 7.73
CA GLY A 367 -17.49 -32.55 6.53
C GLY A 367 -16.52 -31.38 6.69
N LYS A 368 -15.72 -31.36 7.75
CA LYS A 368 -14.80 -30.25 8.08
C LYS A 368 -13.73 -30.04 7.00
N ALA A 369 -13.09 -31.09 6.50
CA ALA A 369 -12.05 -31.02 5.47
C ALA A 369 -12.61 -30.55 4.12
N GLU A 370 -13.81 -30.99 3.75
CA GLU A 370 -14.52 -30.48 2.58
C GLU A 370 -14.86 -28.99 2.74
N ALA A 371 -15.41 -28.59 3.89
CA ALA A 371 -15.73 -27.20 4.18
C ALA A 371 -14.49 -26.28 4.19
N LEU A 372 -13.34 -26.76 4.69
CA LEU A 372 -12.06 -26.05 4.63
C LEU A 372 -11.54 -25.91 3.18
N HIS A 373 -11.66 -26.96 2.38
CA HIS A 373 -11.28 -26.92 0.97
C HIS A 373 -12.19 -25.98 0.17
N LEU A 374 -13.51 -26.03 0.36
CA LEU A 374 -14.45 -25.08 -0.24
C LEU A 374 -14.22 -23.65 0.23
N GLN A 375 -13.84 -23.43 1.50
CA GLN A 375 -13.43 -22.10 1.98
C GLN A 375 -12.15 -21.61 1.27
N SER A 376 -11.16 -22.46 1.03
CA SER A 376 -9.95 -22.08 0.29
C SER A 376 -10.26 -21.71 -1.17
N LYS A 377 -11.16 -22.44 -1.83
CA LYS A 377 -11.65 -22.11 -3.18
C LYS A 377 -12.38 -20.76 -3.20
N ALA A 378 -13.20 -20.47 -2.19
CA ALA A 378 -13.84 -19.16 -2.06
C ALA A 378 -12.81 -18.02 -1.85
N LYS A 379 -11.73 -18.25 -1.11
CA LYS A 379 -10.62 -17.28 -0.95
C LYS A 379 -9.82 -17.07 -2.23
N LEU A 380 -9.57 -18.13 -3.01
CA LEU A 380 -8.95 -17.99 -4.33
C LEU A 380 -9.78 -17.07 -5.23
N ILE A 381 -11.09 -17.34 -5.35
CA ILE A 381 -12.03 -16.50 -6.12
C ILE A 381 -12.05 -15.05 -5.56
N GLU A 382 -12.02 -14.87 -4.24
CA GLU A 382 -11.90 -13.54 -3.62
C GLU A 382 -10.64 -12.78 -4.11
N LYS A 383 -9.49 -13.47 -4.22
CA LYS A 383 -8.23 -12.88 -4.71
C LYS A 383 -8.23 -12.63 -6.21
N GLU A 384 -8.81 -13.53 -7.01
CA GLU A 384 -9.00 -13.30 -8.45
C GLU A 384 -9.84 -12.02 -8.69
N GLN A 385 -10.95 -11.86 -7.97
CA GLN A 385 -11.79 -10.67 -8.09
C GLN A 385 -11.13 -9.39 -7.53
N GLN A 386 -10.27 -9.51 -6.52
CA GLN A 386 -9.44 -8.38 -6.05
C GLN A 386 -8.38 -7.97 -7.09
N TYR A 387 -7.71 -8.94 -7.73
CA TYR A 387 -6.76 -8.69 -8.81
C TYR A 387 -7.43 -8.07 -10.04
N LEU A 388 -8.57 -8.60 -10.50
CA LEU A 388 -9.32 -8.04 -11.63
C LEU A 388 -9.81 -6.61 -11.35
N ARG A 389 -10.24 -6.31 -10.12
CA ARG A 389 -10.63 -4.95 -9.71
C ARG A 389 -9.44 -3.99 -9.67
N ALA A 390 -8.29 -4.43 -9.15
CA ALA A 390 -7.06 -3.63 -9.14
C ALA A 390 -6.57 -3.34 -10.57
N LEU A 391 -6.66 -4.33 -11.46
CA LEU A 391 -6.33 -4.20 -12.87
C LEU A 391 -7.23 -3.19 -13.60
N GLN A 392 -8.55 -3.28 -13.40
CA GLN A 392 -9.52 -2.30 -13.93
C GLN A 392 -9.25 -0.88 -13.42
N ALA A 393 -8.96 -0.73 -12.13
CA ALA A 393 -8.61 0.56 -11.53
C ALA A 393 -7.31 1.13 -12.13
N ALA A 394 -6.28 0.31 -12.33
CA ALA A 394 -5.00 0.75 -12.91
C ALA A 394 -5.12 1.17 -14.38
N PHE A 395 -6.00 0.55 -15.17
CA PHE A 395 -6.31 1.02 -16.52
C PHE A 395 -7.06 2.36 -16.50
N ALA A 396 -8.11 2.48 -15.69
CA ALA A 396 -8.89 3.71 -15.56
C ALA A 396 -8.07 4.90 -15.03
N GLU A 397 -7.11 4.65 -14.14
CA GLU A 397 -6.11 5.62 -13.66
C GLU A 397 -5.27 6.16 -14.83
N VAL A 398 -4.66 5.27 -15.63
CA VAL A 398 -3.83 5.66 -16.80
C VAL A 398 -4.65 6.39 -17.87
N GLU A 399 -5.85 5.92 -18.20
CA GLU A 399 -6.75 6.56 -19.17
C GLU A 399 -7.16 7.97 -18.72
N THR A 400 -7.53 8.13 -17.45
CA THR A 400 -7.90 9.42 -16.85
C THR A 400 -6.72 10.40 -16.85
N LEU A 401 -5.51 9.92 -16.54
CA LEU A 401 -4.30 10.72 -16.54
C LEU A 401 -3.87 11.14 -17.95
N LEU A 402 -4.10 10.30 -18.96
CA LEU A 402 -3.87 10.63 -20.38
C LEU A 402 -4.83 11.71 -20.88
N GLU A 403 -6.13 11.61 -20.56
CA GLU A 403 -7.09 12.63 -20.95
C GLU A 403 -6.86 13.95 -20.20
N SER A 404 -6.50 13.87 -18.92
CA SER A 404 -6.03 15.03 -18.14
C SER A 404 -4.82 15.72 -18.79
N LYS A 405 -3.81 14.98 -19.24
CA LYS A 405 -2.66 15.53 -19.98
C LYS A 405 -3.09 16.33 -21.20
N ASN A 406 -4.01 15.78 -22.01
CA ASN A 406 -4.52 16.41 -23.22
C ASN A 406 -5.30 17.69 -22.91
N SER A 407 -6.23 17.60 -21.95
CA SER A 407 -7.05 18.73 -21.50
C SER A 407 -6.19 19.86 -20.92
N LEU A 408 -5.27 19.56 -19.99
CA LEU A 408 -4.37 20.54 -19.39
C LEU A 408 -3.42 21.19 -20.42
N LYS A 409 -3.01 20.46 -21.47
CA LYS A 409 -2.21 21.02 -22.57
C LYS A 409 -3.00 22.04 -23.39
N LEU A 410 -4.29 21.78 -23.66
CA LEU A 410 -5.18 22.74 -24.34
C LEU A 410 -5.52 23.94 -23.44
N GLN A 411 -5.82 23.71 -22.16
CA GLN A 411 -6.06 24.78 -21.17
C GLN A 411 -4.85 25.71 -21.04
N TRP A 412 -3.63 25.17 -20.98
CA TRP A 412 -2.39 25.94 -21.01
C TRP A 412 -2.27 26.81 -22.27
N GLN A 413 -2.50 26.24 -23.46
CA GLN A 413 -2.43 26.97 -24.73
C GLN A 413 -3.47 28.09 -24.85
N LEU A 414 -4.63 27.95 -24.20
CA LEU A 414 -5.65 29.00 -24.14
C LEU A 414 -5.31 30.05 -23.09
N ASN A 415 -4.91 29.65 -21.87
CA ASN A 415 -4.56 30.56 -20.79
C ASN A 415 -3.41 31.50 -21.15
N GLN A 416 -2.38 31.04 -21.89
CA GLN A 416 -1.33 31.94 -22.39
C GLN A 416 -1.91 33.09 -23.25
N LYS A 417 -2.84 32.80 -24.17
CA LYS A 417 -3.49 33.84 -24.98
C LYS A 417 -4.34 34.79 -24.12
N VAL A 418 -4.98 34.30 -23.05
CA VAL A 418 -5.74 35.15 -22.13
C VAL A 418 -4.80 36.05 -21.33
N LEU A 419 -3.65 35.53 -20.87
CA LEU A 419 -2.62 36.28 -20.17
C LEU A 419 -2.03 37.40 -21.05
N ASP A 420 -1.66 37.10 -22.30
CA ASP A 420 -1.17 38.09 -23.26
C ASP A 420 -2.17 39.25 -23.44
N ASN A 421 -3.46 38.91 -23.62
CA ASN A 421 -4.53 39.90 -23.79
C ASN A 421 -4.84 40.66 -22.48
N ALA A 422 -4.75 40.01 -21.32
CA ALA A 422 -4.95 40.65 -20.02
C ALA A 422 -3.84 41.67 -19.73
N GLN A 423 -2.58 41.34 -20.04
CA GLN A 423 -1.46 42.27 -19.89
C GLN A 423 -1.61 43.48 -20.82
N LEU A 424 -1.86 43.26 -22.11
CA LEU A 424 -2.12 44.34 -23.06
C LEU A 424 -3.32 45.21 -22.64
N SER A 425 -4.38 44.62 -22.10
CA SER A 425 -5.53 45.37 -21.58
C SER A 425 -5.16 46.24 -20.37
N TYR A 426 -4.31 45.72 -19.48
CA TYR A 426 -3.85 46.46 -18.30
C TYR A 426 -2.95 47.65 -18.68
N GLU A 427 -1.96 47.43 -19.55
CA GLU A 427 -1.09 48.49 -20.08
C GLU A 427 -1.91 49.61 -20.77
N ARG A 428 -2.95 49.23 -21.53
CA ARG A 428 -3.85 50.18 -22.21
C ARG A 428 -4.69 51.00 -21.24
N VAL A 429 -5.26 50.40 -20.18
CA VAL A 429 -6.05 51.17 -19.20
C VAL A 429 -5.18 52.05 -18.31
N GLN A 430 -3.95 51.64 -17.98
CA GLN A 430 -2.99 52.49 -17.27
C GLN A 430 -2.69 53.76 -18.08
N MET A 431 -2.40 53.63 -19.37
CA MET A 431 -2.23 54.78 -20.26
C MET A 431 -3.49 55.65 -20.35
N GLN A 432 -4.69 55.06 -20.42
CA GLN A 432 -5.94 55.83 -20.44
C GLN A 432 -6.21 56.58 -19.12
N TYR A 433 -5.89 55.98 -17.97
CA TYR A 433 -6.01 56.64 -16.66
C TYR A 433 -5.04 57.81 -16.52
N GLN A 434 -3.78 57.64 -16.94
CA GLN A 434 -2.78 58.71 -16.97
C GLN A 434 -3.16 59.89 -17.89
N ASN A 435 -4.01 59.66 -18.90
CA ASN A 435 -4.56 60.70 -19.78
C ASN A 435 -5.96 61.19 -19.35
N GLY A 436 -6.47 60.77 -18.17
CA GLY A 436 -7.79 61.18 -17.67
C GLY A 436 -9.00 60.61 -18.42
N ILE A 437 -8.80 59.59 -19.26
CA ILE A 437 -9.84 58.97 -20.10
C ILE A 437 -10.54 57.81 -19.37
N ALA A 438 -9.80 57.05 -18.57
CA ALA A 438 -10.30 55.95 -17.73
C ALA A 438 -10.33 56.36 -16.26
N ASN A 439 -11.17 55.69 -15.46
CA ASN A 439 -11.21 55.87 -14.00
C ASN A 439 -10.38 54.79 -13.25
N TYR A 440 -10.06 55.04 -11.98
CA TYR A 440 -9.20 54.12 -11.22
C TYR A 440 -9.84 52.73 -11.02
N GLN A 441 -11.18 52.65 -10.92
CA GLN A 441 -11.89 51.37 -10.82
C GLN A 441 -11.68 50.48 -12.07
N GLN A 442 -11.59 51.06 -13.27
CA GLN A 442 -11.24 50.32 -14.49
C GLN A 442 -9.79 49.79 -14.45
N VAL A 443 -8.85 50.56 -13.88
CA VAL A 443 -7.46 50.11 -13.66
C VAL A 443 -7.41 48.94 -12.68
N LEU A 444 -8.06 49.06 -11.52
CA LEU A 444 -8.17 47.99 -10.52
C LEU A 444 -8.78 46.71 -11.10
N ASN A 445 -9.89 46.84 -11.85
CA ASN A 445 -10.58 45.70 -12.45
C ASN A 445 -9.70 44.94 -13.45
N LEU A 446 -8.83 45.62 -14.20
CA LEU A 446 -7.92 44.98 -15.15
C LEU A 446 -6.61 44.51 -14.48
N GLN A 447 -6.14 45.18 -13.43
CA GLN A 447 -5.05 44.70 -12.58
C GLN A 447 -5.39 43.35 -11.94
N GLN A 448 -6.59 43.25 -11.34
CA GLN A 448 -7.07 42.01 -10.75
C GLN A 448 -7.17 40.89 -11.79
N LYS A 449 -7.76 41.15 -12.96
CA LYS A 449 -7.80 40.16 -14.06
C LYS A 449 -6.43 39.73 -14.55
N LEU A 450 -5.43 40.61 -14.58
CA LEU A 450 -4.05 40.23 -14.91
C LEU A 450 -3.46 39.30 -13.85
N PHE A 451 -3.55 39.68 -12.57
CA PHE A 451 -3.11 38.86 -11.44
C PHE A 451 -3.78 37.48 -11.42
N ASP A 452 -5.10 37.42 -11.63
CA ASP A 452 -5.86 36.17 -11.64
C ASP A 452 -5.40 35.24 -12.78
N ASN A 453 -5.08 35.79 -13.95
CA ASN A 453 -4.56 35.00 -15.08
C ASN A 453 -3.09 34.57 -14.89
N GLN A 454 -2.27 35.39 -14.23
CA GLN A 454 -0.90 35.01 -13.84
C GLN A 454 -0.92 33.87 -12.82
N LEU A 455 -1.80 33.93 -11.82
CA LEU A 455 -2.01 32.87 -10.85
C LEU A 455 -2.55 31.59 -11.50
N ALA A 456 -3.54 31.71 -12.40
CA ALA A 456 -4.07 30.57 -13.16
C ALA A 456 -3.01 29.91 -14.06
N SER A 457 -2.09 30.68 -14.65
CA SER A 457 -0.94 30.14 -15.40
C SER A 457 -0.03 29.31 -14.48
N LEU A 458 0.36 29.84 -13.31
CA LEU A 458 1.15 29.08 -12.32
C LEU A 458 0.44 27.80 -11.88
N GLN A 459 -0.87 27.84 -11.65
CA GLN A 459 -1.68 26.68 -11.26
C GLN A 459 -1.74 25.62 -12.37
N LEU A 460 -2.04 26.00 -13.62
CA LEU A 460 -2.01 25.11 -14.77
C LEU A 460 -0.62 24.50 -15.00
N LYS A 461 0.45 25.23 -14.68
CA LYS A 461 1.82 24.71 -14.75
C LYS A 461 2.06 23.62 -13.71
N GLN A 462 1.64 23.83 -12.46
CA GLN A 462 1.74 22.84 -11.39
C GLN A 462 0.90 21.59 -11.71
N GLN A 463 -0.37 21.76 -12.10
CA GLN A 463 -1.24 20.64 -12.51
C GLN A 463 -0.65 19.78 -13.63
N ARG A 464 0.03 20.37 -14.61
CA ARG A 464 0.73 19.63 -15.67
C ARG A 464 1.98 18.89 -15.18
N VAL A 465 2.64 19.38 -14.13
CA VAL A 465 3.75 18.69 -13.48
C VAL A 465 3.23 17.50 -12.66
N ASP A 466 2.22 17.70 -11.83
CA ASP A 466 1.63 16.64 -11.00
C ASP A 466 1.04 15.52 -11.87
N ASN A 467 0.25 15.85 -12.89
CA ASN A 467 -0.27 14.87 -13.86
C ASN A 467 0.86 14.08 -14.58
N GLN A 468 2.01 14.69 -14.85
CA GLN A 468 3.15 13.97 -15.42
C GLN A 468 3.80 13.02 -14.40
N ILE A 469 3.89 13.40 -13.13
CA ILE A 469 4.42 12.55 -12.05
C ILE A 469 3.48 11.36 -11.80
N GLU A 470 2.18 11.63 -11.66
CA GLU A 470 1.13 10.62 -11.50
C GLU A 470 1.13 9.63 -12.67
N LEU A 471 1.20 10.10 -13.91
CA LEU A 471 1.19 9.23 -15.09
C LEU A 471 2.44 8.34 -15.18
N ILE A 472 3.63 8.86 -14.88
CA ILE A 472 4.87 8.05 -14.85
C ILE A 472 4.79 7.01 -13.71
N LEU A 473 4.20 7.34 -12.57
CA LEU A 473 3.96 6.40 -11.47
C LEU A 473 2.91 5.33 -11.84
N ALA A 474 1.82 5.73 -12.51
CA ALA A 474 0.73 4.86 -12.92
C ALA A 474 1.12 3.86 -14.02
N ILE A 475 2.04 4.23 -14.92
CA ILE A 475 2.62 3.29 -15.90
C ILE A 475 3.69 2.35 -15.31
N GLY A 476 3.91 2.40 -13.99
CA GLY A 476 4.92 1.60 -13.30
C GLY A 476 6.36 2.03 -13.64
N GLY A 477 6.59 3.33 -13.89
CA GLY A 477 7.88 3.89 -14.22
C GLY A 477 8.98 3.45 -13.25
N SER A 478 10.17 3.18 -13.78
CA SER A 478 11.25 2.60 -12.99
C SER A 478 11.63 3.48 -11.79
N GLU A 479 12.03 2.82 -10.69
CA GLU A 479 12.90 3.46 -9.70
C GLU A 479 14.11 4.09 -10.40
N LEU A 480 14.81 4.99 -9.71
CA LEU A 480 16.14 5.42 -10.09
C LEU A 480 16.95 4.24 -10.64
N ALA A 481 17.38 4.31 -11.90
CA ALA A 481 18.62 3.66 -12.27
C ALA A 481 19.75 4.43 -11.57
N VAL A 482 19.89 4.14 -10.27
CA VAL A 482 21.17 4.28 -9.58
C VAL A 482 22.12 3.46 -10.41
N ALA A 483 23.11 4.11 -11.02
CA ALA A 483 24.20 3.39 -11.63
C ALA A 483 24.92 2.64 -10.51
N GLU A 484 24.64 1.34 -10.37
CA GLU A 484 25.59 0.41 -9.81
C GLU A 484 26.81 0.46 -10.71
N ASN A 485 27.75 1.34 -10.34
CA ASN A 485 29.06 1.37 -10.95
C ASN A 485 29.67 -0.02 -10.72
N SER A 486 29.72 -0.83 -11.78
CA SER A 486 30.41 -2.12 -11.82
C SER A 486 31.93 -1.95 -11.85
N SER A 487 32.44 -1.02 -11.05
CA SER A 487 33.84 -0.83 -10.69
C SER A 487 34.11 -1.55 -9.37
N GLY A 488 34.05 -2.89 -9.44
CA GLY A 488 34.24 -3.82 -8.32
C GLY A 488 35.06 -5.06 -8.71
N THR A 489 35.81 -4.97 -9.80
CA THR A 489 36.88 -5.91 -10.14
C THR A 489 38.21 -5.36 -9.62
N ASP A 490 38.57 -5.76 -8.41
CA ASP A 490 39.93 -5.76 -7.81
C ASP A 490 39.78 -6.67 -6.56
N THR A 491 40.09 -7.96 -6.62
CA THR A 491 41.41 -8.56 -6.37
C THR A 491 42.08 -8.14 -5.06
N GLU A 492 41.68 -8.77 -3.95
CA GLU A 492 42.51 -9.75 -3.21
C GLU A 492 41.61 -10.72 -2.41
#